data_AF-A0A517QWW8-F1
#
_entry.id   AF-A0A517QWW8-F1
#
_cell.length_a   1.000
_cell.length_b   1.000
_cell.length_c   1.000
_cell.angle_alpha   90.00
_cell.angle_beta   90.00
_cell.angle_gamma   90.00
#
_symmetry.space_group_name_H-M   'P 1'
#
loop_
_entity.id
_entity.type
_entity.pdbx_description
1 polymer ?
#
loop_
_entity_poly.entity_id
_entity_poly.type
_entity_poly.pdbx_seq_one_letter_code
_entity_poly.pdbx_strand_id
1 'polypeptide(L)'
;MPQDAPASPEDAATSPQSGLSQYPTEPREKAKQLPDAPGVYLMKDAAGVVIYIGKAVNLKNRVGSYFSKQALEDRRTADLVPQIADIDFIQTESEVDAILMEARLIKDIQPRFNSDLKDDKTFPYLQITTNEDFPRIEFTREPKAKGVKLYGPFTSAGKLRGVINVLQKVFKFRTCSLDIDEDDARWRWFRPCLLASINQCTAPCNLRITKEEYRNDIKRLRMVLDGKKDRLLKEMTKEMEEASKELRFEKAARLRDQVAALAALDLRGDLDENAQPEVFYQDPKKGLAGLKQVFKLDETPRIIEGVDIAHLQGGETVASLVQFIDGLPFKPGYKRYRIKGVDGVDDFASMREVVSRRLRRLQNEDGQFPDILLIDGGKGQLSSVIAAMEAIGLDETNRPFTISLAKREEEVFLPGESEPKRLSRHSYGLRLLQYVRDESHRFAQHYHHLLRRKSTFGE
;
A
#
# COMPACT_ATOMS: atom_id res chain seq x y z
N MET A 1 40.01 60.11 23.76
CA MET A 1 40.81 59.11 24.50
C MET A 1 40.54 59.31 25.97
N PRO A 2 40.16 58.27 26.72
CA PRO A 2 38.85 57.58 26.80
C PRO A 2 38.20 57.90 28.20
N GLN A 3 36.97 57.57 28.58
CA GLN A 3 36.34 56.25 28.75
C GLN A 3 34.84 56.45 29.08
N ASP A 4 34.00 55.64 28.43
CA ASP A 4 32.86 54.88 28.94
C ASP A 4 32.03 55.41 30.12
N ALA A 5 30.77 55.75 29.81
CA ALA A 5 29.66 55.70 30.76
C ALA A 5 28.48 54.98 30.08
N PRO A 6 27.94 53.88 30.64
CA PRO A 6 26.73 53.25 30.12
C PRO A 6 25.49 53.95 30.67
N ALA A 7 24.51 54.15 29.80
CA ALA A 7 23.17 54.59 30.18
C ALA A 7 22.32 53.38 30.60
N SER A 8 21.72 53.47 31.78
CA SER A 8 20.44 52.79 32.12
C SER A 8 19.33 53.83 32.00
N PRO A 9 18.12 53.44 31.55
CA PRO A 9 17.11 53.13 32.57
C PRO A 9 16.24 51.92 32.24
N GLU A 10 15.96 51.15 33.29
CA GLU A 10 14.87 50.18 33.35
C GLU A 10 13.50 50.88 33.43
N ASP A 11 12.50 50.13 32.95
CA ASP A 11 11.09 50.17 33.33
C ASP A 11 10.17 51.28 32.79
N ALA A 12 9.65 51.00 31.59
CA ALA A 12 8.22 51.19 31.32
C ALA A 12 7.66 49.93 30.65
N ALA A 13 7.10 49.03 31.46
CA ALA A 13 6.28 47.94 30.98
C ALA A 13 4.97 48.48 30.41
N THR A 14 4.77 48.40 29.08
CA THR A 14 3.48 47.95 28.49
C THR A 14 3.64 47.61 26.99
N SER A 15 3.50 46.31 26.68
CA SER A 15 2.97 45.72 25.43
C SER A 15 3.81 45.75 24.13
N PRO A 16 4.42 44.64 23.68
CA PRO A 16 4.89 44.51 22.31
C PRO A 16 3.95 43.62 21.47
N GLN A 17 3.23 44.23 20.53
CA GLN A 17 2.89 43.59 19.27
C GLN A 17 3.88 44.05 18.18
N SER A 18 4.27 43.09 17.33
CA SER A 18 4.82 43.23 15.95
C SER A 18 6.34 43.17 15.72
N GLY A 19 6.87 41.96 15.49
CA GLY A 19 8.14 41.73 14.76
C GLY A 19 7.94 40.77 13.58
N LEU A 20 8.28 41.15 12.34
CA LEU A 20 8.14 40.29 11.14
C LEU A 20 9.00 40.69 9.90
N SER A 21 10.12 41.42 10.02
CA SER A 21 10.83 42.02 8.84
C SER A 21 12.15 41.37 8.38
N GLN A 22 12.46 40.11 8.73
CA GLN A 22 13.82 39.56 8.57
C GLN A 22 14.01 38.43 7.54
N TYR A 23 13.12 38.26 6.55
CA TYR A 23 13.15 37.07 5.66
C TYR A 23 13.28 37.42 4.18
N PRO A 24 14.13 36.70 3.41
CA PRO A 24 14.30 36.92 1.98
C PRO A 24 12.96 36.76 1.28
N THR A 25 12.56 37.82 0.59
CA THR A 25 11.23 37.97 0.00
C THR A 25 11.03 37.03 -1.19
N GLU A 26 12.08 36.75 -1.97
CA GLU A 26 11.98 35.99 -3.22
C GLU A 26 11.54 34.52 -3.07
N PRO A 27 12.14 33.66 -2.21
CA PRO A 27 11.69 32.28 -2.07
C PRO A 27 10.27 32.18 -1.50
N ARG A 28 9.92 33.14 -0.63
CA ARG A 28 8.59 33.26 -0.03
C ARG A 28 7.54 33.69 -1.06
N GLU A 29 7.89 34.57 -1.99
CA GLU A 29 7.02 34.97 -3.09
C GLU A 29 6.86 33.84 -4.10
N LYS A 30 7.95 33.14 -4.46
CA LYS A 30 7.92 31.97 -5.32
C LYS A 30 7.07 30.85 -4.72
N ALA A 31 7.15 30.64 -3.40
CA ALA A 31 6.30 29.69 -2.69
C ALA A 31 4.79 29.99 -2.84
N LYS A 32 4.40 31.27 -2.95
CA LYS A 32 3.00 31.68 -3.18
C LYS A 32 2.56 31.52 -4.64
N GLN A 33 3.49 31.40 -5.57
CA GLN A 33 3.22 31.24 -7.00
C GLN A 33 3.20 29.76 -7.44
N LEU A 34 3.60 28.84 -6.55
CA LEU A 34 3.47 27.41 -6.80
C LEU A 34 2.00 27.04 -7.10
N PRO A 35 1.77 25.99 -7.89
CA PRO A 35 0.41 25.56 -8.16
C PRO A 35 -0.24 24.96 -6.92
N ASP A 36 -1.55 25.16 -6.82
CA ASP A 36 -2.41 24.52 -5.82
C ASP A 36 -2.69 23.05 -6.20
N ALA A 37 -1.63 22.28 -6.38
CA ALA A 37 -1.68 20.92 -6.90
C ALA A 37 -0.69 19.98 -6.18
N PRO A 38 -0.93 18.66 -6.23
CA PRO A 38 -0.04 17.69 -5.63
C PRO A 38 1.27 17.59 -6.41
N GLY A 39 2.35 17.35 -5.68
CA GLY A 39 3.65 17.23 -6.29
C GLY A 39 4.76 17.18 -5.26
N VAL A 40 5.98 17.15 -5.76
CA VAL A 40 7.20 17.15 -4.96
C VAL A 40 7.86 18.51 -5.09
N TYR A 41 8.22 19.15 -3.98
CA TYR A 41 8.99 20.39 -3.98
C TYR A 41 10.45 20.12 -3.57
N LEU A 42 11.35 20.92 -4.12
CA LEU A 42 12.79 20.85 -3.91
C LEU A 42 13.27 22.23 -3.46
N MET A 43 13.86 22.30 -2.27
CA MET A 43 14.45 23.53 -1.74
C MET A 43 15.95 23.55 -2.03
N LYS A 44 16.46 24.68 -2.51
CA LYS A 44 17.85 24.87 -2.93
C LYS A 44 18.55 25.98 -2.14
N ASP A 45 19.85 25.87 -1.99
CA ASP A 45 20.71 26.92 -1.44
C ASP A 45 21.12 27.97 -2.48
N ALA A 46 21.88 28.99 -2.07
CA ALA A 46 22.31 30.10 -2.94
C ALA A 46 23.25 29.67 -4.08
N ALA A 47 23.87 28.50 -3.99
CA ALA A 47 24.67 27.91 -5.07
C ALA A 47 23.82 27.04 -6.03
N GLY A 48 22.52 26.88 -5.75
CA GLY A 48 21.58 26.10 -6.56
C GLY A 48 21.54 24.60 -6.22
N VAL A 49 22.15 24.17 -5.10
CA VAL A 49 22.19 22.76 -4.67
C VAL A 49 20.90 22.41 -3.92
N VAL A 50 20.27 21.27 -4.24
CA VAL A 50 19.04 20.81 -3.56
C VAL A 50 19.37 20.28 -2.16
N ILE A 51 18.84 20.95 -1.14
CA ILE A 51 19.13 20.68 0.28
C ILE A 51 17.99 19.98 1.02
N TYR A 52 16.76 20.04 0.51
CA TYR A 52 15.58 19.34 1.05
C TYR A 52 14.56 19.04 -0.05
N ILE A 53 13.92 17.86 0.04
CA ILE A 53 12.86 17.42 -0.86
C ILE A 53 11.67 16.95 -0.04
N GLY A 54 10.47 17.37 -0.41
CA GLY A 54 9.25 16.94 0.27
C GLY A 54 8.08 16.83 -0.69
N LYS A 55 7.13 15.96 -0.38
CA LYS A 55 5.84 15.91 -1.06
C LYS A 55 4.86 16.90 -0.47
N ALA A 56 3.94 17.35 -1.30
CA ALA A 56 2.83 18.17 -0.90
C ALA A 56 1.58 17.73 -1.64
N VAL A 57 0.45 17.70 -0.94
CA VAL A 57 -0.88 17.65 -1.56
C VAL A 57 -1.19 18.96 -2.28
N ASN A 58 -0.68 20.06 -1.72
CA ASN A 58 -0.75 21.38 -2.32
C ASN A 58 0.62 22.04 -2.13
N LEU A 59 1.36 22.15 -3.24
CA LEU A 59 2.71 22.69 -3.25
C LEU A 59 2.78 24.10 -2.68
N LYS A 60 1.85 24.97 -3.05
CA LYS A 60 1.79 26.37 -2.58
C LYS A 60 1.61 26.49 -1.08
N ASN A 61 0.63 25.80 -0.52
CA ASN A 61 0.33 25.88 0.91
C ASN A 61 1.41 25.18 1.73
N ARG A 62 1.90 24.03 1.25
CA ARG A 62 2.92 23.26 1.97
C ARG A 62 4.24 24.00 2.02
N VAL A 63 4.74 24.49 0.89
CA VAL A 63 6.00 25.25 0.84
C VAL A 63 5.84 26.60 1.55
N GLY A 64 4.69 27.25 1.40
CA GLY A 64 4.38 28.50 2.11
C GLY A 64 4.45 28.39 3.62
N SER A 65 4.08 27.23 4.20
CA SER A 65 4.11 27.01 5.64
C SER A 65 5.51 27.10 6.27
N TYR A 66 6.57 26.82 5.51
CA TYR A 66 7.96 26.90 5.99
C TYR A 66 8.43 28.35 6.21
N PHE A 67 7.80 29.32 5.57
CA PHE A 67 8.12 30.76 5.69
C PHE A 67 7.15 31.51 6.60
N SER A 68 6.44 30.77 7.46
CA SER A 68 5.53 31.32 8.47
C SER A 68 6.26 31.59 9.79
N LYS A 69 5.79 32.57 10.57
CA LYS A 69 6.37 32.98 11.86
C LYS A 69 6.56 31.82 12.85
N GLN A 70 5.60 30.90 12.92
CA GLN A 70 5.65 29.73 13.82
C GLN A 70 6.65 28.67 13.36
N ALA A 71 6.86 28.49 12.05
CA ALA A 71 7.83 27.54 11.53
C ALA A 71 9.29 27.96 11.80
N LEU A 72 9.50 29.24 12.12
CA LEU A 72 10.80 29.81 12.48
C LEU A 72 11.17 29.58 13.95
N GLU A 73 10.19 29.29 14.79
CA GLU A 73 10.38 28.98 16.22
C GLU A 73 10.54 27.46 16.48
N ASP A 74 10.20 26.61 15.50
CA ASP A 74 10.42 25.16 15.58
C ASP A 74 11.90 24.81 15.31
N ARG A 75 12.54 24.18 16.30
CA ARG A 75 13.92 23.68 16.26
C ARG A 75 14.24 22.82 15.04
N ARG A 76 13.25 22.14 14.43
CA ARG A 76 13.46 21.22 13.31
C ARG A 76 13.56 21.94 11.96
N THR A 77 12.96 23.11 11.82
CA THR A 77 12.92 23.92 10.60
C THR A 77 13.75 25.19 10.69
N ALA A 78 14.09 25.64 11.90
CA ALA A 78 14.91 26.81 12.17
C ALA A 78 16.28 26.80 11.45
N ASP A 79 16.92 25.63 11.31
CA ASP A 79 18.22 25.51 10.63
C ASP A 79 18.11 25.42 9.09
N LEU A 80 16.97 24.95 8.59
CA LEU A 80 16.70 24.72 7.17
C LEU A 80 16.28 26.02 6.47
N VAL A 81 15.30 26.74 7.04
CA VAL A 81 14.63 27.89 6.39
C VAL A 81 15.58 29.02 6.02
N PRO A 82 16.57 29.42 6.85
CA PRO A 82 17.53 30.48 6.50
C PRO A 82 18.44 30.15 5.32
N GLN A 83 18.61 28.86 4.98
CA GLN A 83 19.49 28.39 3.91
C GLN A 83 18.77 28.23 2.57
N ILE A 84 17.45 28.43 2.54
CA ILE A 84 16.66 28.34 1.31
C ILE A 84 16.82 29.63 0.51
N ALA A 85 17.47 29.52 -0.65
CA ALA A 85 17.58 30.60 -1.62
C ALA A 85 16.65 30.44 -2.82
N ASP A 86 16.26 29.21 -3.17
CA ASP A 86 15.31 28.96 -4.26
C ASP A 86 14.47 27.69 -4.05
N ILE A 87 13.33 27.60 -4.75
CA ILE A 87 12.37 26.50 -4.64
C ILE A 87 11.88 26.08 -6.03
N ASP A 88 11.95 24.78 -6.29
CA ASP A 88 11.39 24.13 -7.48
C ASP A 88 10.33 23.10 -7.10
N PHE A 89 9.56 22.68 -8.10
CA PHE A 89 8.53 21.66 -7.91
C PHE A 89 8.35 20.78 -9.15
N ILE A 90 7.89 19.57 -8.91
CA ILE A 90 7.43 18.63 -9.91
C ILE A 90 5.99 18.29 -9.56
N GLN A 91 5.06 18.82 -10.34
CA GLN A 91 3.64 18.53 -10.20
C GLN A 91 3.40 17.08 -10.61
N THR A 92 2.65 16.35 -9.79
CA THR A 92 2.28 14.97 -10.07
C THR A 92 0.77 14.88 -10.21
N GLU A 93 0.30 13.88 -10.95
CA GLU A 93 -1.13 13.72 -11.17
C GLU A 93 -1.89 13.33 -9.90
N SER A 94 -1.17 12.75 -8.92
CA SER A 94 -1.71 12.36 -7.62
C SER A 94 -0.70 12.53 -6.48
N GLU A 95 -1.20 12.53 -5.25
CA GLU A 95 -0.37 12.50 -4.04
C GLU A 95 0.43 11.20 -3.92
N VAL A 96 -0.10 10.07 -4.39
CA VAL A 96 0.62 8.78 -4.42
C VAL A 96 1.80 8.85 -5.38
N ASP A 97 1.59 9.46 -6.55
CA ASP A 97 2.70 9.75 -7.47
C ASP A 97 3.69 10.73 -6.84
N ALA A 98 3.23 11.72 -6.05
CA ALA A 98 4.12 12.60 -5.28
C ALA A 98 4.91 11.84 -4.21
N ILE A 99 4.32 10.85 -3.54
CA ILE A 99 5.00 9.99 -2.55
C ILE A 99 6.05 9.12 -3.22
N LEU A 100 5.71 8.47 -4.34
CA LEU A 100 6.62 7.61 -5.10
C LEU A 100 7.75 8.43 -5.72
N MET A 101 7.43 9.61 -6.24
CA MET A 101 8.38 10.55 -6.84
C MET A 101 9.27 11.20 -5.76
N GLU A 102 8.72 11.57 -4.59
CA GLU A 102 9.48 12.08 -3.44
C GLU A 102 10.48 11.02 -2.96
N ALA A 103 10.02 9.78 -2.76
CA ALA A 103 10.88 8.70 -2.34
C ALA A 103 11.99 8.38 -3.35
N ARG A 104 11.73 8.57 -4.66
CA ARG A 104 12.73 8.45 -5.72
C ARG A 104 13.74 9.60 -5.69
N LEU A 105 13.26 10.84 -5.64
CA LEU A 105 14.11 12.04 -5.69
C LEU A 105 14.97 12.22 -4.43
N ILE A 106 14.46 11.88 -3.24
CA ILE A 106 15.27 11.85 -2.01
C ILE A 106 16.42 10.85 -2.14
N LYS A 107 16.19 9.72 -2.82
CA LYS A 107 17.21 8.68 -3.04
C LYS A 107 18.24 9.05 -4.09
N ASP A 108 17.82 9.68 -5.18
CA ASP A 108 18.69 10.06 -6.29
C ASP A 108 19.58 11.28 -5.95
N ILE A 109 19.08 12.22 -5.13
CA ILE A 109 19.74 13.52 -4.85
C ILE A 109 20.40 13.56 -3.46
N GLN A 110 19.96 12.71 -2.52
CA GLN A 110 20.45 12.63 -1.13
C GLN A 110 20.56 14.00 -0.41
N PRO A 111 19.46 14.79 -0.31
CA PRO A 111 19.52 16.17 0.15
C PRO A 111 19.88 16.27 1.63
N ARG A 112 20.79 17.18 2.01
CA ARG A 112 21.40 17.25 3.35
C ARG A 112 20.39 17.22 4.52
N PHE A 113 19.22 17.83 4.39
CA PHE A 113 18.23 17.96 5.49
C PHE A 113 17.12 16.90 5.53
N ASN A 114 16.99 16.01 4.54
CA ASN A 114 16.08 14.86 4.66
C ASN A 114 16.66 13.83 5.63
N SER A 115 15.92 13.39 6.65
CA SER A 115 16.38 12.32 7.56
C SER A 115 15.87 10.94 7.15
N ASP A 116 14.64 10.88 6.64
CA ASP A 116 13.98 9.66 6.19
C ASP A 116 14.28 9.40 4.71
N LEU A 117 14.24 8.13 4.29
CA LEU A 117 14.41 7.68 2.88
C LEU A 117 15.81 7.92 2.27
N LYS A 118 16.78 8.38 3.06
CA LYS A 118 18.20 8.42 2.70
C LYS A 118 18.91 7.06 2.70
N ASP A 119 18.22 5.99 3.10
CA ASP A 119 18.79 4.66 2.95
C ASP A 119 18.90 4.31 1.45
N ASP A 120 20.03 3.73 1.02
CA ASP A 120 20.27 3.37 -0.38
C ASP A 120 19.42 2.16 -0.85
N LYS A 121 18.31 1.84 -0.18
CA LYS A 121 17.57 0.59 -0.36
C LYS A 121 16.33 0.80 -1.23
N THR A 122 16.47 0.69 -2.54
CA THR A 122 15.33 0.63 -3.48
C THR A 122 14.43 -0.59 -3.20
N PHE A 123 13.12 -0.45 -3.42
CA PHE A 123 12.16 -1.55 -3.21
C PHE A 123 12.40 -2.71 -4.18
N PRO A 124 12.51 -3.95 -3.68
CA PRO A 124 12.68 -5.11 -4.53
C PRO A 124 11.37 -5.53 -5.22
N TYR A 125 11.49 -5.83 -6.50
CA TYR A 125 10.47 -6.40 -7.37
C TYR A 125 10.94 -7.74 -7.93
N LEU A 126 9.97 -8.57 -8.29
CA LEU A 126 10.15 -9.77 -9.09
C LEU A 126 9.51 -9.52 -10.45
N GLN A 127 10.27 -9.67 -11.52
CA GLN A 127 9.75 -9.53 -12.89
C GLN A 127 9.94 -10.82 -13.68
N ILE A 128 8.95 -11.16 -14.50
CA ILE A 128 8.99 -12.30 -15.42
C ILE A 128 8.87 -11.76 -16.85
N THR A 129 9.81 -12.06 -17.72
CA THR A 129 9.76 -11.58 -19.10
C THR A 129 8.66 -12.28 -19.90
N THR A 130 7.94 -11.55 -20.76
CA THR A 130 6.80 -12.10 -21.51
C THR A 130 7.08 -12.32 -22.98
N ASN A 131 8.13 -11.69 -23.50
CA ASN A 131 8.42 -11.64 -24.93
C ASN A 131 9.59 -12.54 -25.34
N GLU A 132 10.02 -13.43 -24.44
CA GLU A 132 11.10 -14.38 -24.69
C GLU A 132 10.56 -15.78 -24.94
N ASP A 133 11.32 -16.58 -25.70
CA ASP A 133 11.04 -18.00 -25.89
C ASP A 133 11.11 -18.76 -24.57
N PHE A 134 12.14 -18.43 -23.78
CA PHE A 134 12.33 -18.93 -22.43
C PHE A 134 12.27 -17.78 -21.41
N PRO A 135 11.07 -17.42 -20.90
CA PRO A 135 10.88 -16.37 -19.91
C PRO A 135 11.84 -16.47 -18.73
N ARG A 136 12.54 -15.38 -18.42
CA ARG A 136 13.42 -15.30 -17.26
C ARG A 136 12.76 -14.59 -16.10
N ILE A 137 13.14 -15.00 -14.90
CA ILE A 137 12.70 -14.41 -13.64
C ILE A 137 13.85 -13.56 -13.13
N GLU A 138 13.61 -12.28 -12.92
CA GLU A 138 14.61 -11.33 -12.47
C GLU A 138 14.15 -10.66 -11.17
N PHE A 139 15.04 -10.63 -10.20
CA PHE A 139 14.94 -9.71 -9.07
C PHE A 139 15.47 -8.36 -9.54
N THR A 140 14.64 -7.33 -9.48
CA THR A 140 15.06 -5.98 -9.85
C THR A 140 14.52 -4.96 -8.86
N ARG A 141 15.24 -3.86 -8.74
CA ARG A 141 14.80 -2.65 -8.03
C ARG A 141 14.27 -1.58 -8.98
N GLU A 142 14.52 -1.79 -10.28
CA GLU A 142 14.16 -0.92 -11.40
C GLU A 142 13.42 -1.80 -12.43
N PRO A 143 12.10 -1.97 -12.26
CA PRO A 143 11.32 -2.81 -13.14
C PRO A 143 11.23 -2.24 -14.56
N LYS A 144 11.28 -3.11 -15.57
CA LYS A 144 11.09 -2.68 -16.97
C LYS A 144 9.65 -2.22 -17.20
N ALA A 145 9.48 -1.16 -17.99
CA ALA A 145 8.15 -0.59 -18.26
C ALA A 145 7.28 -1.45 -19.19
N LYS A 146 7.87 -2.30 -20.05
CA LYS A 146 7.17 -3.14 -21.03
C LYS A 146 7.84 -4.50 -21.19
N GLY A 147 7.09 -5.49 -21.67
CA GLY A 147 7.60 -6.84 -21.96
C GLY A 147 7.88 -7.70 -20.72
N VAL A 148 7.37 -7.27 -19.56
CA VAL A 148 7.52 -7.98 -18.28
C VAL A 148 6.22 -8.02 -17.50
N LYS A 149 6.02 -9.10 -16.76
CA LYS A 149 5.01 -9.22 -15.72
C LYS A 149 5.66 -8.96 -14.37
N LEU A 150 5.23 -7.90 -13.68
CA LEU A 150 5.77 -7.49 -12.39
C LEU A 150 4.98 -8.09 -11.23
N TYR A 151 5.70 -8.44 -10.17
CA TYR A 151 5.21 -8.90 -8.87
C TYR A 151 5.98 -8.12 -7.79
N GLY A 152 5.27 -7.57 -6.79
CA GLY A 152 5.84 -6.67 -5.77
C GLY A 152 5.10 -5.32 -5.71
N PRO A 153 5.59 -4.32 -4.95
CA PRO A 153 6.87 -4.24 -4.24
C PRO A 153 6.94 -5.12 -2.98
N PHE A 154 8.10 -5.72 -2.72
CA PHE A 154 8.33 -6.54 -1.52
C PHE A 154 9.01 -5.72 -0.40
N THR A 155 8.66 -6.00 0.85
CA THR A 155 9.20 -5.27 2.03
C THR A 155 10.61 -5.69 2.40
N SER A 156 11.07 -6.87 1.96
CA SER A 156 12.41 -7.38 2.25
C SER A 156 12.99 -8.13 1.05
N ALA A 157 14.18 -7.69 0.61
CA ALA A 157 14.93 -8.35 -0.44
C ALA A 157 15.42 -9.75 0.00
N GLY A 158 15.73 -9.94 1.28
CA GLY A 158 16.20 -11.22 1.83
C GLY A 158 15.09 -12.28 1.81
N LYS A 159 13.89 -11.91 2.27
CA LYS A 159 12.72 -12.81 2.24
C LYS A 159 12.35 -13.19 0.80
N LEU A 160 12.36 -12.20 -0.10
CA LEU A 160 12.10 -12.46 -1.53
C LEU A 160 13.11 -13.44 -2.14
N ARG A 161 14.41 -13.27 -1.88
CA ARG A 161 15.46 -14.20 -2.35
C ARG A 161 15.26 -15.61 -1.78
N GLY A 162 14.85 -15.73 -0.52
CA GLY A 162 14.49 -17.01 0.09
C GLY A 162 13.35 -17.68 -0.66
N VAL A 163 12.26 -16.95 -0.94
CA VAL A 163 11.10 -17.47 -1.69
C VAL A 163 11.48 -17.88 -3.12
N ILE A 164 12.26 -17.06 -3.82
CA ILE A 164 12.74 -17.38 -5.18
C ILE A 164 13.51 -18.70 -5.18
N ASN A 165 14.43 -18.90 -4.23
CA ASN A 165 15.21 -20.14 -4.14
C ASN A 165 14.31 -21.37 -3.94
N VAL A 166 13.24 -21.26 -3.16
CA VAL A 166 12.30 -22.37 -2.96
C VAL A 166 11.47 -22.62 -4.22
N LEU A 167 10.90 -21.58 -4.82
CA LEU A 167 10.15 -21.68 -6.07
C LEU A 167 11.01 -22.24 -7.22
N GLN A 168 12.30 -21.90 -7.24
CA GLN A 168 13.25 -22.37 -8.25
C GLN A 168 13.56 -23.86 -8.12
N LYS A 169 13.45 -24.46 -6.93
CA LYS A 169 13.54 -25.92 -6.76
C LYS A 169 12.32 -26.65 -7.34
N VAL A 170 11.14 -26.03 -7.32
CA VAL A 170 9.89 -26.61 -7.81
C VAL A 170 9.76 -26.46 -9.33
N PHE A 171 9.87 -25.21 -9.80
CA PHE A 171 9.58 -24.82 -11.18
C PHE A 171 10.83 -24.75 -12.07
N LYS A 172 12.03 -24.86 -11.49
CA LYS A 172 13.31 -24.95 -12.22
C LYS A 172 13.49 -23.89 -13.30
N PHE A 173 13.05 -22.68 -13.01
CA PHE A 173 13.12 -21.56 -13.94
C PHE A 173 14.52 -20.92 -13.97
N ARG A 174 14.76 -20.07 -14.97
CA ARG A 174 16.05 -19.42 -15.21
C ARG A 174 16.04 -18.01 -14.63
N THR A 175 17.21 -17.59 -14.16
CA THR A 175 17.49 -16.23 -13.68
C THR A 175 18.68 -15.59 -14.41
N CYS A 176 19.29 -16.32 -15.37
CA CYS A 176 20.41 -15.82 -16.18
C CYS A 176 19.93 -14.83 -17.25
N SER A 177 20.84 -13.94 -17.67
CA SER A 177 20.59 -12.86 -18.64
C SER A 177 20.74 -13.25 -20.11
N LEU A 178 20.89 -14.55 -20.44
CA LEU A 178 21.09 -15.02 -21.81
C LEU A 178 19.85 -14.79 -22.70
N ASP A 179 20.02 -14.33 -23.93
CA ASP A 179 18.88 -14.24 -24.86
C ASP A 179 18.82 -15.52 -25.70
N ILE A 180 18.05 -16.49 -25.21
CA ILE A 180 17.97 -17.85 -25.76
C ILE A 180 16.84 -17.90 -26.78
N ASP A 181 17.21 -18.33 -27.97
CA ASP A 181 16.32 -18.60 -29.09
C ASP A 181 16.38 -20.11 -29.37
N GLU A 182 15.22 -20.75 -29.52
CA GLU A 182 15.14 -22.21 -29.73
C GLU A 182 15.73 -22.62 -31.09
N ASP A 183 15.68 -21.74 -32.09
CA ASP A 183 16.13 -22.01 -33.45
C ASP A 183 17.65 -21.80 -33.64
N ASP A 184 18.32 -21.21 -32.66
CA ASP A 184 19.74 -20.92 -32.72
C ASP A 184 20.61 -22.13 -32.33
N ALA A 185 21.32 -22.67 -33.33
CA ALA A 185 22.15 -23.86 -33.20
C ALA A 185 23.27 -23.74 -32.15
N ARG A 186 23.69 -22.52 -31.76
CA ARG A 186 24.77 -22.34 -30.77
C ARG A 186 24.42 -22.94 -29.41
N TRP A 187 23.14 -22.97 -29.05
CA TRP A 187 22.69 -23.46 -27.75
C TRP A 187 22.90 -24.97 -27.59
N ARG A 188 22.92 -25.74 -28.68
CA ARG A 188 23.14 -27.20 -28.64
C ARG A 188 24.45 -27.60 -27.94
N TRP A 189 25.48 -26.75 -28.07
CA TRP A 189 26.82 -27.00 -27.51
C TRP A 189 27.13 -26.11 -26.32
N PHE A 190 26.20 -25.25 -25.91
CA PHE A 190 26.41 -24.31 -24.82
C PHE A 190 26.39 -25.03 -23.48
N ARG A 191 27.45 -24.85 -22.68
CA ARG A 191 27.59 -25.51 -21.38
C ARG A 191 26.61 -24.91 -20.36
N PRO A 192 25.72 -25.71 -19.74
CA PRO A 192 24.82 -25.22 -18.70
C PRO A 192 25.55 -24.67 -17.46
N CYS A 193 24.91 -23.73 -16.77
CA CYS A 193 25.43 -23.14 -15.55
C CYS A 193 25.21 -24.03 -14.32
N LEU A 194 25.73 -23.58 -13.16
CA LEU A 194 25.60 -24.30 -11.89
C LEU A 194 24.15 -24.60 -11.51
N LEU A 195 23.20 -23.69 -11.79
CA LEU A 195 21.78 -23.89 -11.49
C LEU A 195 21.21 -25.13 -12.18
N ALA A 196 21.70 -25.47 -13.38
CA ALA A 196 21.33 -26.71 -14.05
C ALA A 196 21.91 -27.93 -13.32
N SER A 197 23.18 -27.86 -12.92
CA SER A 197 23.87 -28.93 -12.19
C SER A 197 23.25 -29.23 -10.83
N ILE A 198 22.74 -28.20 -10.13
CA ILE A 198 22.03 -28.36 -8.84
C ILE A 198 20.51 -28.51 -8.98
N ASN A 199 20.02 -28.78 -10.21
CA ASN A 199 18.61 -29.08 -10.51
C ASN A 199 17.62 -27.95 -10.18
N GLN A 200 18.08 -26.70 -10.27
CA GLN A 200 17.30 -25.46 -10.10
C GLN A 200 16.99 -24.76 -11.43
N CYS A 201 17.52 -25.26 -12.54
CA CYS A 201 17.18 -24.78 -13.87
C CYS A 201 17.08 -25.96 -14.83
N THR A 202 16.05 -26.00 -15.68
CA THR A 202 15.89 -27.00 -16.75
C THR A 202 16.85 -26.81 -17.93
N ALA A 203 17.77 -25.84 -17.84
CA ALA A 203 18.81 -25.57 -18.82
C ALA A 203 18.30 -25.34 -20.26
N PRO A 204 17.41 -24.36 -20.48
CA PRO A 204 17.02 -23.98 -21.83
C PRO A 204 18.22 -23.50 -22.67
N CYS A 205 19.29 -23.02 -22.03
CA CYS A 205 20.51 -22.61 -22.72
C CYS A 205 21.25 -23.77 -23.38
N ASN A 206 20.90 -25.01 -23.08
CA ASN A 206 21.41 -26.19 -23.78
C ASN A 206 20.30 -26.98 -24.49
N LEU A 207 19.12 -26.37 -24.68
CA LEU A 207 17.94 -26.97 -25.28
C LEU A 207 17.53 -28.31 -24.64
N ARG A 208 17.77 -28.46 -23.32
CA ARG A 208 17.37 -29.66 -22.55
C ARG A 208 15.88 -29.73 -22.23
N ILE A 209 15.17 -28.64 -22.51
CA ILE A 209 13.73 -28.50 -22.36
C ILE A 209 13.21 -27.74 -23.57
N THR A 210 12.04 -28.13 -24.05
CA THR A 210 11.37 -27.44 -25.17
C THR A 210 10.78 -26.11 -24.69
N LYS A 211 10.60 -25.17 -25.62
CA LYS A 211 9.92 -23.89 -25.36
C LYS A 211 8.53 -24.06 -24.76
N GLU A 212 7.77 -25.04 -25.24
CA GLU A 212 6.40 -25.30 -24.80
C GLU A 212 6.35 -25.81 -23.35
N GLU A 213 7.19 -26.81 -23.02
CA GLU A 213 7.29 -27.33 -21.66
C GLU A 213 7.76 -26.27 -20.68
N TYR A 214 8.77 -25.48 -21.07
CA TYR A 214 9.27 -24.40 -20.24
C TYR A 214 8.20 -23.33 -19.97
N ARG A 215 7.45 -22.94 -21.00
CA ARG A 215 6.33 -21.99 -20.84
C ARG A 215 5.24 -22.53 -19.93
N ASN A 216 4.98 -23.84 -19.95
CA ASN A 216 4.05 -24.47 -19.01
C ASN A 216 4.56 -24.38 -17.57
N ASP A 217 5.85 -24.62 -17.31
CA ASP A 217 6.42 -24.44 -15.97
C ASP A 217 6.30 -22.98 -15.49
N ILE A 218 6.56 -22.00 -16.36
CA ILE A 218 6.38 -20.57 -16.06
C ILE A 218 4.90 -20.22 -15.83
N LYS A 219 3.98 -20.81 -16.58
CA LYS A 219 2.55 -20.62 -16.38
C LYS A 219 2.11 -21.14 -15.01
N ARG A 220 2.61 -22.30 -14.58
CA ARG A 220 2.37 -22.86 -13.25
C ARG A 220 2.95 -21.98 -12.15
N LEU A 221 4.19 -21.50 -12.33
CA LEU A 221 4.80 -20.51 -11.43
C LEU A 221 3.90 -19.27 -11.27
N ARG A 222 3.42 -18.71 -12.39
CA ARG A 222 2.50 -17.57 -12.38
C ARG A 222 1.20 -17.90 -11.64
N MET A 223 0.64 -19.10 -11.81
CA MET A 223 -0.54 -19.52 -11.07
C MET A 223 -0.30 -19.55 -9.54
N VAL A 224 0.89 -19.96 -9.09
CA VAL A 224 1.26 -19.88 -7.66
C VAL A 224 1.36 -18.43 -7.20
N LEU A 225 2.04 -17.58 -7.96
CA LEU A 225 2.21 -16.16 -7.63
C LEU A 225 0.87 -15.38 -7.67
N ASP A 226 -0.07 -15.81 -8.51
CA ASP A 226 -1.45 -15.28 -8.58
C ASP A 226 -2.38 -15.90 -7.52
N GLY A 227 -1.85 -16.64 -6.54
CA GLY A 227 -2.60 -17.21 -5.40
C GLY A 227 -3.41 -18.48 -5.70
N LYS A 228 -3.26 -19.09 -6.89
CA LYS A 228 -4.02 -20.28 -7.32
C LYS A 228 -3.34 -21.60 -6.98
N LYS A 229 -2.61 -21.65 -5.85
CA LYS A 229 -1.82 -22.83 -5.41
C LYS A 229 -2.68 -24.10 -5.28
N ASP A 230 -3.81 -24.03 -4.61
CA ASP A 230 -4.64 -25.21 -4.34
C ASP A 230 -5.23 -25.81 -5.61
N ARG A 231 -5.60 -24.95 -6.56
CA ARG A 231 -6.07 -25.38 -7.88
C ARG A 231 -4.93 -26.06 -8.66
N LEU A 232 -3.75 -25.46 -8.65
CA LEU A 232 -2.58 -26.03 -9.32
C LEU A 232 -2.20 -27.39 -8.72
N LEU A 233 -2.22 -27.53 -7.40
CA LEU A 233 -1.95 -28.81 -6.73
C LEU A 233 -2.93 -29.90 -7.20
N LYS A 234 -4.24 -29.60 -7.27
CA LYS A 234 -5.24 -30.54 -7.79
C LYS A 234 -4.98 -30.93 -9.24
N GLU A 235 -4.66 -29.95 -10.09
CA GLU A 235 -4.34 -30.19 -11.51
C GLU A 235 -3.09 -31.07 -11.65
N MET A 236 -2.02 -30.77 -10.92
CA MET A 236 -0.76 -31.53 -10.96
C MET A 236 -0.89 -32.94 -10.39
N THR A 237 -1.66 -33.14 -9.31
CA THR A 237 -1.93 -34.48 -8.76
C THR A 237 -2.71 -35.33 -9.75
N LYS A 238 -3.71 -34.75 -10.43
CA LYS A 238 -4.45 -35.46 -11.48
C LYS A 238 -3.55 -35.85 -12.64
N GLU A 239 -2.71 -34.95 -13.14
CA GLU A 239 -1.73 -35.24 -14.18
C GLU A 239 -0.73 -36.33 -13.77
N MET A 240 -0.32 -36.36 -12.49
CA MET A 240 0.55 -37.39 -11.94
C MET A 240 -0.12 -38.76 -11.96
N GLU A 241 -1.38 -38.85 -11.53
CA GLU A 241 -2.17 -40.09 -11.55
C GLU A 241 -2.41 -40.58 -12.97
N GLU A 242 -2.74 -39.67 -13.90
CA GLU A 242 -2.91 -39.98 -15.33
C GLU A 242 -1.59 -40.53 -15.92
N ALA A 243 -0.46 -39.87 -15.66
CA ALA A 243 0.85 -40.36 -16.09
C ALA A 243 1.19 -41.74 -15.50
N SER A 244 0.81 -42.00 -14.24
CA SER A 244 1.00 -43.31 -13.61
C SER A 244 0.14 -44.40 -14.27
N LYS A 245 -1.12 -44.08 -14.63
CA LYS A 245 -2.03 -45.00 -15.36
C LYS A 245 -1.51 -45.33 -16.76
N GLU A 246 -0.91 -44.34 -17.42
CA GLU A 246 -0.27 -44.49 -18.73
C GLU A 246 1.12 -45.16 -18.66
N LEU A 247 1.55 -45.65 -17.48
CA LEU A 247 2.86 -46.27 -17.25
C LEU A 247 4.06 -45.34 -17.54
N ARG A 248 3.85 -44.01 -17.52
CA ARG A 248 4.89 -42.98 -17.69
C ARG A 248 5.54 -42.62 -16.34
N PHE A 249 6.24 -43.58 -15.75
CA PHE A 249 6.74 -43.49 -14.37
C PHE A 249 7.71 -42.32 -14.11
N GLU A 250 8.56 -41.96 -15.07
CA GLU A 250 9.48 -40.81 -14.90
C GLU A 250 8.72 -39.48 -14.77
N LYS A 251 7.68 -39.30 -15.59
CA LYS A 251 6.83 -38.12 -15.54
C LYS A 251 6.03 -38.08 -14.24
N ALA A 252 5.47 -39.22 -13.84
CA ALA A 252 4.73 -39.36 -12.59
C ALA A 252 5.64 -39.05 -11.37
N ALA A 253 6.86 -39.58 -11.34
CA ALA A 253 7.82 -39.30 -10.26
C ALA A 253 8.19 -37.82 -10.20
N ARG A 254 8.44 -37.18 -11.35
CA ARG A 254 8.72 -35.73 -11.42
C ARG A 254 7.57 -34.89 -10.89
N LEU A 255 6.33 -35.19 -11.33
CA LEU A 255 5.13 -34.48 -10.87
C LEU A 255 4.89 -34.71 -9.39
N ARG A 256 5.08 -35.94 -8.89
CA ARG A 256 4.97 -36.27 -7.46
C ARG A 256 5.92 -35.42 -6.62
N ASP A 257 7.19 -35.36 -7.03
CA ASP A 257 8.20 -34.60 -6.28
C ASP A 257 7.91 -33.09 -6.32
N GLN A 258 7.41 -32.57 -7.45
CA GLN A 258 6.96 -31.17 -7.56
C GLN A 258 5.72 -30.88 -6.70
N VAL A 259 4.73 -31.78 -6.68
CA VAL A 259 3.54 -31.68 -5.83
C VAL A 259 3.95 -31.70 -4.36
N ALA A 260 4.83 -32.62 -3.96
CA ALA A 260 5.33 -32.70 -2.59
C ALA A 260 6.08 -31.43 -2.19
N ALA A 261 6.97 -30.92 -3.05
CA ALA A 261 7.70 -29.68 -2.78
C ALA A 261 6.77 -28.44 -2.73
N LEU A 262 5.75 -28.38 -3.59
CA LEU A 262 4.76 -27.30 -3.59
C LEU A 262 3.79 -27.38 -2.41
N ALA A 263 3.44 -28.58 -1.96
CA ALA A 263 2.61 -28.80 -0.78
C ALA A 263 3.37 -28.44 0.50
N ALA A 264 4.62 -28.92 0.63
CA ALA A 264 5.53 -28.63 1.74
C ALA A 264 6.03 -27.18 1.76
N LEU A 265 5.87 -26.46 0.65
CA LEU A 265 5.97 -25.01 0.60
C LEU A 265 4.89 -24.43 1.51
N ASP A 266 5.26 -24.25 2.77
CA ASP A 266 4.43 -23.63 3.78
C ASP A 266 4.36 -22.12 3.50
N LEU A 267 3.64 -21.78 2.43
CA LEU A 267 3.14 -20.44 2.18
C LEU A 267 2.04 -20.07 3.21
N ARG A 268 1.79 -20.88 4.24
CA ARG A 268 0.91 -20.56 5.37
C ARG A 268 1.70 -20.35 6.67
N GLY A 269 2.72 -21.17 6.93
CA GLY A 269 3.48 -21.17 8.20
C GLY A 269 4.31 -19.94 8.58
N ASP A 270 4.38 -18.90 7.75
CA ASP A 270 4.90 -17.57 8.14
C ASP A 270 4.12 -16.42 7.46
N LEU A 271 2.95 -16.77 6.92
CA LEU A 271 2.03 -15.91 6.20
C LEU A 271 0.69 -15.77 6.92
N ASP A 272 0.41 -16.50 8.00
CA ASP A 272 -0.69 -16.07 8.90
C ASP A 272 -0.32 -14.82 9.72
N GLU A 273 0.97 -14.41 9.77
CA GLU A 273 1.39 -13.09 10.27
C GLU A 273 1.81 -12.10 9.16
N ASN A 274 1.84 -12.51 7.88
CA ASN A 274 2.24 -11.64 6.76
C ASN A 274 1.44 -11.86 5.46
N ALA A 275 0.24 -12.44 5.55
CA ALA A 275 -0.69 -12.52 4.43
C ALA A 275 -1.04 -11.09 4.05
N GLN A 276 -0.38 -10.59 3.00
CA GLN A 276 -1.00 -9.65 2.09
C GLN A 276 -2.14 -10.45 1.46
N PRO A 277 -3.41 -10.18 1.82
CA PRO A 277 -4.51 -10.78 1.12
C PRO A 277 -4.44 -10.23 -0.31
N GLU A 278 -4.36 -11.15 -1.26
CA GLU A 278 -4.82 -10.93 -2.64
C GLU A 278 -4.09 -9.86 -3.46
N VAL A 279 -2.96 -10.23 -4.05
CA VAL A 279 -2.55 -9.67 -5.36
C VAL A 279 -3.45 -10.27 -6.44
N PHE A 280 -4.76 -9.99 -6.37
CA PHE A 280 -5.54 -9.86 -7.59
C PHE A 280 -5.21 -8.48 -8.15
N TYR A 281 -4.90 -8.41 -9.44
CA TYR A 281 -4.79 -7.16 -10.16
C TYR A 281 -6.14 -6.41 -10.09
N GLN A 282 -6.34 -5.63 -9.04
CA GLN A 282 -7.33 -4.56 -9.00
C GLN A 282 -6.65 -3.36 -9.61
N ASP A 283 -7.10 -2.95 -10.78
CA ASP A 283 -6.80 -1.62 -11.30
C ASP A 283 -7.60 -0.64 -10.43
N PRO A 284 -6.99 0.10 -9.48
CA PRO A 284 -7.72 0.90 -8.52
C PRO A 284 -8.55 1.97 -9.22
N LYS A 285 -8.04 2.53 -10.34
CA LYS A 285 -8.76 3.49 -11.17
C LYS A 285 -10.06 2.89 -11.74
N LYS A 286 -10.03 1.64 -12.20
CA LYS A 286 -11.25 0.93 -12.66
C LYS A 286 -12.19 0.58 -11.50
N GLY A 287 -11.65 0.27 -10.33
CA GLY A 287 -12.43 0.05 -9.11
C GLY A 287 -13.26 1.29 -8.77
N LEU A 288 -12.60 2.44 -8.62
CA LEU A 288 -13.24 3.71 -8.28
C LEU A 288 -14.21 4.19 -9.37
N ALA A 289 -13.82 4.08 -10.65
CA ALA A 289 -14.72 4.39 -11.77
C ALA A 289 -15.97 3.50 -11.76
N GLY A 290 -15.81 2.22 -11.42
CA GLY A 290 -16.92 1.29 -11.24
C GLY A 290 -17.83 1.71 -10.08
N LEU A 291 -17.27 2.12 -8.94
CA LEU A 291 -18.05 2.60 -7.79
C LEU A 291 -18.86 3.86 -8.13
N LYS A 292 -18.23 4.83 -8.82
CA LYS A 292 -18.93 6.03 -9.31
C LYS A 292 -20.14 5.68 -10.15
N GLN A 293 -19.97 4.81 -11.16
CA GLN A 293 -21.04 4.42 -12.07
C GLN A 293 -22.14 3.64 -11.35
N VAL A 294 -21.76 2.71 -10.48
CA VAL A 294 -22.69 1.84 -9.75
C VAL A 294 -23.55 2.64 -8.78
N PHE A 295 -22.94 3.52 -7.99
CA PHE A 295 -23.64 4.30 -6.97
C PHE A 295 -24.12 5.67 -7.46
N LYS A 296 -23.88 6.01 -8.74
CA LYS A 296 -24.22 7.29 -9.35
C LYS A 296 -23.69 8.49 -8.55
N LEU A 297 -22.45 8.37 -8.07
CA LEU A 297 -21.78 9.44 -7.35
C LEU A 297 -21.45 10.58 -8.32
N ASP A 298 -21.54 11.81 -7.84
CA ASP A 298 -21.23 13.01 -8.64
C ASP A 298 -19.75 13.00 -9.08
N GLU A 299 -18.87 12.62 -8.15
CA GLU A 299 -17.43 12.51 -8.36
C GLU A 299 -16.91 11.08 -8.18
N THR A 300 -15.70 10.84 -8.68
CA THR A 300 -15.02 9.55 -8.45
C THR A 300 -14.60 9.52 -6.97
N PRO A 301 -15.03 8.53 -6.17
CA PRO A 301 -14.66 8.48 -4.77
C PRO A 301 -13.14 8.33 -4.66
N ARG A 302 -12.52 9.07 -3.74
CA ARG A 302 -11.08 9.03 -3.50
C ARG A 302 -10.76 8.45 -2.14
N ILE A 303 -11.47 8.87 -1.11
CA ILE A 303 -11.28 8.41 0.27
C ILE A 303 -12.35 7.38 0.61
N ILE A 304 -11.93 6.15 0.90
CA ILE A 304 -12.81 5.09 1.38
C ILE A 304 -12.32 4.68 2.78
N GLU A 305 -13.20 4.77 3.78
CA GLU A 305 -12.91 4.27 5.12
C GLU A 305 -13.70 2.98 5.39
N GLY A 306 -13.01 1.96 5.89
CA GLY A 306 -13.61 0.69 6.31
C GLY A 306 -13.61 0.58 7.83
N VAL A 307 -14.75 0.21 8.43
CA VAL A 307 -14.88 0.02 9.88
C VAL A 307 -15.34 -1.40 10.20
N ASP A 308 -14.61 -2.06 11.09
CA ASP A 308 -14.91 -3.40 11.63
C ASP A 308 -14.94 -3.37 13.16
N ILE A 309 -15.90 -4.05 13.80
CA ILE A 309 -15.91 -4.30 15.26
C ILE A 309 -15.36 -5.68 15.53
N ALA A 310 -14.41 -5.75 16.46
CA ALA A 310 -13.88 -7.01 16.93
C ALA A 310 -13.98 -7.15 18.45
N HIS A 311 -14.43 -8.33 18.88
CA HIS A 311 -14.62 -8.67 20.29
C HIS A 311 -13.41 -9.41 20.83
N LEU A 312 -12.81 -8.91 21.92
CA LEU A 312 -11.71 -9.57 22.61
C LEU A 312 -12.24 -10.58 23.63
N GLN A 313 -11.52 -11.71 23.79
CA GLN A 313 -11.75 -12.62 24.91
C GLN A 313 -11.33 -11.90 26.20
N GLY A 314 -12.33 -11.45 26.98
CA GLY A 314 -12.14 -10.60 28.15
C GLY A 314 -13.23 -9.54 28.34
N GLY A 315 -14.15 -9.39 27.36
CA GLY A 315 -15.26 -8.42 27.44
C GLY A 315 -14.92 -7.03 26.90
N GLU A 316 -13.69 -6.80 26.44
CA GLU A 316 -13.30 -5.55 25.76
C GLU A 316 -13.68 -5.60 24.27
N THR A 317 -14.34 -4.54 23.80
CA THR A 317 -14.67 -4.36 22.38
C THR A 317 -13.74 -3.33 21.76
N VAL A 318 -13.21 -3.63 20.56
CA VAL A 318 -12.31 -2.74 19.82
C VAL A 318 -12.77 -2.62 18.38
N ALA A 319 -12.83 -1.39 17.89
CA ALA A 319 -13.07 -1.14 16.49
C ALA A 319 -11.77 -0.86 15.74
N SER A 320 -11.72 -1.33 14.52
CA SER A 320 -10.64 -1.11 13.56
C SER A 320 -11.15 -0.25 12.42
N LEU A 321 -10.48 0.86 12.19
CA LEU A 321 -10.73 1.75 11.06
C LEU A 321 -9.52 1.71 10.13
N VAL A 322 -9.76 1.39 8.87
CA VAL A 322 -8.76 1.44 7.79
C VAL A 322 -9.15 2.51 6.80
N GLN A 323 -8.16 3.12 6.17
CA GLN A 323 -8.39 4.20 5.21
C GLN A 323 -7.71 3.84 3.90
N PHE A 324 -8.42 4.06 2.80
CA PHE A 324 -7.95 3.90 1.45
C PHE A 324 -8.02 5.24 0.74
N ILE A 325 -6.99 5.57 -0.02
CA ILE A 325 -6.92 6.78 -0.84
C ILE A 325 -6.64 6.33 -2.27
N ASP A 326 -7.48 6.77 -3.20
CA ASP A 326 -7.42 6.41 -4.61
C ASP A 326 -7.39 4.88 -4.83
N GLY A 327 -8.17 4.17 -4.00
CA GLY A 327 -8.33 2.71 -4.05
C GLY A 327 -7.13 1.92 -3.52
N LEU A 328 -6.17 2.58 -2.87
CA LEU A 328 -4.99 1.96 -2.27
C LEU A 328 -4.99 2.12 -0.74
N PRO A 329 -4.51 1.13 0.03
CA PRO A 329 -4.50 1.23 1.49
C PRO A 329 -3.53 2.30 1.98
N PHE A 330 -4.03 3.21 2.80
CA PHE A 330 -3.27 4.26 3.46
C PHE A 330 -3.09 3.93 4.96
N LYS A 331 -2.09 3.07 5.23
CA LYS A 331 -1.78 2.56 6.58
C LYS A 331 -1.60 3.63 7.66
N PRO A 332 -1.02 4.82 7.39
CA PRO A 332 -0.93 5.89 8.40
C PRO A 332 -2.31 6.40 8.88
N GLY A 333 -3.34 6.30 8.02
CA GLY A 333 -4.72 6.65 8.34
C GLY A 333 -5.42 5.63 9.23
N TYR A 334 -4.83 4.47 9.49
CA TYR A 334 -5.48 3.42 10.27
C TYR A 334 -5.57 3.83 11.74
N LYS A 335 -6.68 3.48 12.37
CA LYS A 335 -6.97 3.79 13.77
C LYS A 335 -7.63 2.61 14.46
N ARG A 336 -7.33 2.48 15.75
CA ARG A 336 -8.03 1.55 16.64
C ARG A 336 -8.75 2.35 17.70
N TYR A 337 -9.99 1.97 17.95
CA TYR A 337 -10.83 2.59 18.97
C TYR A 337 -11.14 1.55 20.02
N ARG A 338 -10.63 1.77 21.23
CA ARG A 338 -11.14 1.06 22.40
C ARG A 338 -12.50 1.63 22.74
N ILE A 339 -13.52 0.77 22.77
CA ILE A 339 -14.88 1.11 23.15
C ILE A 339 -14.91 1.25 24.67
N LYS A 340 -15.51 2.34 25.17
CA LYS A 340 -15.52 2.66 26.61
C LYS A 340 -16.92 2.84 27.17
N GLY A 341 -17.93 3.09 26.32
CA GLY A 341 -19.27 3.50 26.75
C GLY A 341 -20.37 2.45 26.57
N VAL A 342 -20.02 1.17 26.36
CA VAL A 342 -21.00 0.10 26.08
C VAL A 342 -20.81 -1.03 27.08
N ASP A 343 -21.82 -1.27 27.94
CA ASP A 343 -21.84 -2.42 28.84
C ASP A 343 -22.32 -3.66 28.07
N GLY A 344 -21.42 -4.63 27.89
CA GLY A 344 -21.70 -5.88 27.17
C GLY A 344 -21.38 -5.84 25.66
N VAL A 345 -21.78 -6.91 24.96
CA VAL A 345 -21.51 -7.13 23.53
C VAL A 345 -22.65 -6.51 22.71
N ASP A 346 -22.60 -5.19 22.50
CA ASP A 346 -23.50 -4.48 21.57
C ASP A 346 -22.70 -3.82 20.44
N ASP A 347 -22.69 -4.51 19.30
CA ASP A 347 -22.05 -4.06 18.07
C ASP A 347 -22.67 -2.78 17.51
N PHE A 348 -23.98 -2.59 17.67
CA PHE A 348 -24.67 -1.41 17.17
C PHE A 348 -24.23 -0.18 17.96
N ALA A 349 -24.19 -0.29 19.28
CA ALA A 349 -23.72 0.79 20.15
C ALA A 349 -22.24 1.09 19.93
N SER A 350 -21.41 0.05 19.79
CA SER A 350 -19.98 0.19 19.53
C SER A 350 -19.72 0.91 18.20
N MET A 351 -20.45 0.54 17.14
CA MET A 351 -20.30 1.17 15.84
C MET A 351 -20.78 2.63 15.85
N ARG A 352 -21.88 2.93 16.56
CA ARG A 352 -22.32 4.32 16.79
C ARG A 352 -21.25 5.15 17.51
N GLU A 353 -20.65 4.61 18.57
CA GLU A 353 -19.62 5.31 19.33
C GLU A 353 -18.43 5.66 18.42
N VAL A 354 -17.93 4.69 17.67
CA VAL A 354 -16.73 4.84 16.82
C VAL A 354 -16.98 5.84 15.70
N VAL A 355 -18.08 5.68 14.96
CA VAL A 355 -18.40 6.57 13.86
C VAL A 355 -18.68 7.99 14.37
N SER A 356 -19.44 8.14 15.46
CA SER A 356 -19.67 9.46 16.07
C SER A 356 -18.36 10.12 16.49
N ARG A 357 -17.46 9.37 17.15
CA ARG A 357 -16.14 9.90 17.56
C ARG A 357 -15.27 10.25 16.37
N ARG A 358 -15.29 9.44 15.31
CA ARG A 358 -14.53 9.69 14.08
C ARG A 358 -15.04 10.94 13.37
N LEU A 359 -16.35 11.02 13.12
CA LEU A 359 -16.96 12.12 12.37
C LEU A 359 -16.97 13.42 13.16
N ARG A 360 -17.28 13.42 14.46
CA ARG A 360 -17.13 14.63 15.30
C ARG A 360 -15.70 15.13 15.31
N ARG A 361 -14.72 14.23 15.37
CA ARG A 361 -13.31 14.63 15.30
C ARG A 361 -13.00 15.26 13.94
N LEU A 362 -13.49 14.69 12.84
CA LEU A 362 -13.34 15.28 11.51
C LEU A 362 -14.04 16.64 11.42
N GLN A 363 -15.26 16.81 11.94
CA GLN A 363 -15.93 18.12 12.01
C GLN A 363 -15.14 19.13 12.83
N ASN A 364 -14.60 18.74 13.98
CA ASN A 364 -13.87 19.64 14.88
C ASN A 364 -12.48 20.01 14.38
N GLU A 365 -11.84 19.12 13.61
CA GLU A 365 -10.51 19.31 13.02
C GLU A 365 -10.61 19.87 11.58
N ASP A 366 -11.81 20.26 11.11
CA ASP A 366 -12.12 20.61 9.72
C ASP A 366 -11.56 19.60 8.70
N GLY A 367 -11.52 18.33 9.11
CA GLY A 367 -11.05 17.20 8.33
C GLY A 367 -12.10 16.74 7.31
N GLN A 368 -11.62 16.32 6.14
CA GLN A 368 -12.48 15.82 5.09
C GLN A 368 -13.15 14.49 5.50
N PHE A 369 -14.47 14.39 5.30
CA PHE A 369 -15.17 13.12 5.43
C PHE A 369 -14.76 12.15 4.32
N PRO A 370 -14.81 10.83 4.59
CA PRO A 370 -14.60 9.87 3.53
C PRO A 370 -15.70 10.00 2.46
N ASP A 371 -15.33 9.88 1.19
CA ASP A 371 -16.31 9.86 0.11
C ASP A 371 -17.20 8.63 0.22
N ILE A 372 -16.65 7.51 0.70
CA ILE A 372 -17.40 6.30 1.04
C ILE A 372 -17.02 5.83 2.45
N LEU A 373 -18.00 5.69 3.33
CA LEU A 373 -17.85 4.98 4.60
C LEU A 373 -18.43 3.57 4.47
N LEU A 374 -17.56 2.57 4.50
CA LEU A 374 -17.90 1.16 4.43
C LEU A 374 -17.96 0.55 5.84
N ILE A 375 -19.14 0.07 6.21
CA ILE A 375 -19.36 -0.65 7.46
C ILE A 375 -19.33 -2.16 7.20
N ASP A 376 -18.48 -2.90 7.91
CA ASP A 376 -18.51 -4.37 7.88
C ASP A 376 -19.70 -4.89 8.70
N GLY A 377 -20.84 -5.03 8.01
CA GLY A 377 -22.00 -5.72 8.54
C GLY A 377 -23.32 -5.40 7.83
N GLY A 378 -24.43 -5.68 8.51
CA GLY A 378 -25.75 -5.72 7.90
C GLY A 378 -26.54 -4.40 7.98
N LYS A 379 -27.74 -4.42 7.40
CA LYS A 379 -28.68 -3.27 7.36
C LYS A 379 -28.92 -2.61 8.72
N GLY A 380 -29.05 -3.40 9.80
CA GLY A 380 -29.26 -2.85 11.15
C GLY A 380 -28.08 -1.98 11.64
N GLN A 381 -26.84 -2.35 11.30
CA GLN A 381 -25.67 -1.56 11.66
C GLN A 381 -25.59 -0.28 10.83
N LEU A 382 -25.93 -0.36 9.54
CA LEU A 382 -26.04 0.81 8.68
C LEU A 382 -27.06 1.81 9.23
N SER A 383 -28.29 1.38 9.54
CA SER A 383 -29.32 2.27 10.10
C SER A 383 -28.91 2.90 11.43
N SER A 384 -28.23 2.15 12.29
CA SER A 384 -27.70 2.63 13.56
C SER A 384 -26.63 3.72 13.37
N VAL A 385 -25.73 3.54 12.40
CA VAL A 385 -24.70 4.52 12.04
C VAL A 385 -25.31 5.79 11.44
N ILE A 386 -26.30 5.65 10.56
CA ILE A 386 -27.03 6.79 9.98
C ILE A 386 -27.72 7.62 11.07
N ALA A 387 -28.44 6.98 12.00
CA ALA A 387 -29.07 7.70 13.11
C ALA A 387 -28.05 8.44 13.98
N ALA A 388 -26.84 7.86 14.16
CA ALA A 388 -25.77 8.52 14.89
C ALA A 388 -25.18 9.73 14.14
N MET A 389 -25.12 9.69 12.80
CA MET A 389 -24.74 10.85 11.98
C MET A 389 -25.76 11.98 12.13
N GLU A 390 -27.05 11.68 12.02
CA GLU A 390 -28.12 12.68 12.15
C GLU A 390 -28.11 13.34 13.54
N ALA A 391 -27.88 12.55 14.59
CA ALA A 391 -27.78 13.06 15.97
C ALA A 391 -26.60 14.02 16.20
N ILE A 392 -25.59 14.03 15.31
CA ILE A 392 -24.47 14.96 15.35
C ILE A 392 -24.57 16.06 14.29
N GLY A 393 -25.75 16.24 13.69
CA GLY A 393 -26.04 17.28 12.70
C GLY A 393 -25.58 16.94 11.28
N LEU A 394 -25.35 15.66 10.98
CA LEU A 394 -25.03 15.17 9.63
C LEU A 394 -26.25 14.51 8.99
N ASP A 395 -26.88 15.23 8.07
CA ASP A 395 -28.01 14.80 7.26
C ASP A 395 -27.56 14.29 5.88
N GLU A 396 -28.51 13.94 5.01
CA GLU A 396 -28.20 13.36 3.69
C GLU A 396 -27.40 14.28 2.78
N THR A 397 -27.39 15.59 3.02
CA THR A 397 -26.71 16.58 2.18
C THR A 397 -25.26 16.81 2.57
N ASN A 398 -24.89 16.51 3.82
CA ASN A 398 -23.55 16.80 4.37
C ASN A 398 -22.87 15.58 5.05
N ARG A 399 -23.54 14.42 5.13
CA ARG A 399 -22.94 13.16 5.61
C ARG A 399 -22.11 12.45 4.51
N PRO A 400 -21.10 11.64 4.89
CA PRO A 400 -20.43 10.78 3.93
C PRO A 400 -21.38 9.74 3.32
N PHE A 401 -21.14 9.36 2.06
CA PHE A 401 -21.90 8.28 1.43
C PHE A 401 -21.60 6.96 2.15
N THR A 402 -22.55 6.49 2.94
CA THR A 402 -22.32 5.37 3.86
C THR A 402 -23.03 4.14 3.35
N ILE A 403 -22.31 3.03 3.25
CA ILE A 403 -22.82 1.74 2.80
C ILE A 403 -22.38 0.64 3.77
N SER A 404 -23.11 -0.48 3.77
CA SER A 404 -22.65 -1.68 4.45
C SER A 404 -22.50 -2.84 3.47
N LEU A 405 -21.50 -3.70 3.72
CA LEU A 405 -21.24 -4.88 2.90
C LEU A 405 -21.38 -6.13 3.76
N ALA A 406 -22.39 -6.95 3.47
CA ALA A 406 -22.64 -8.17 4.24
C ALA A 406 -21.79 -9.35 3.74
N LYS A 407 -21.09 -10.01 4.67
CA LYS A 407 -20.09 -11.06 4.42
C LYS A 407 -20.58 -12.35 3.74
N ARG A 408 -21.88 -12.70 3.81
CA ARG A 408 -22.38 -13.98 3.29
C ARG A 408 -22.70 -13.96 1.79
N GLU A 409 -23.31 -12.88 1.31
CA GLU A 409 -23.79 -12.79 -0.08
C GLU A 409 -23.15 -11.63 -0.86
N GLU A 410 -22.20 -10.91 -0.26
CA GLU A 410 -21.54 -9.73 -0.85
C GLU A 410 -22.56 -8.66 -1.28
N GLU A 411 -23.64 -8.56 -0.50
CA GLU A 411 -24.74 -7.64 -0.71
C GLU A 411 -24.40 -6.26 -0.14
N VAL A 412 -24.60 -5.22 -0.96
CA VAL A 412 -24.39 -3.83 -0.54
C VAL A 412 -25.72 -3.23 -0.11
N PHE A 413 -25.79 -2.72 1.12
CA PHE A 413 -26.96 -2.01 1.61
C PHE A 413 -26.72 -0.49 1.52
N LEU A 414 -27.75 0.23 1.05
CA LEU A 414 -27.78 1.69 1.00
C LEU A 414 -28.78 2.24 2.04
N PRO A 415 -28.55 3.46 2.57
CA PRO A 415 -29.51 4.14 3.43
C PRO A 415 -30.83 4.36 2.71
N GLY A 416 -31.96 4.16 3.41
CA GLY A 416 -33.30 4.39 2.87
C GLY A 416 -33.82 3.31 1.90
N GLU A 417 -32.98 2.39 1.41
CA GLU A 417 -33.41 1.32 0.50
C GLU A 417 -33.89 0.06 1.27
N SER A 418 -34.97 -0.56 0.79
CA SER A 418 -35.52 -1.79 1.38
C SER A 418 -34.70 -3.02 0.99
N GLU A 419 -34.26 -3.10 -0.27
CA GLU A 419 -33.53 -4.22 -0.87
C GLU A 419 -32.03 -3.93 -1.04
N PRO A 420 -31.15 -4.94 -0.92
CA PRO A 420 -29.73 -4.78 -1.17
C PRO A 420 -29.41 -4.65 -2.66
N LYS A 421 -28.42 -3.83 -2.97
CA LYS A 421 -27.87 -3.68 -4.31
C LYS A 421 -26.84 -4.78 -4.58
N ARG A 422 -27.16 -5.68 -5.50
CA ARG A 422 -26.28 -6.79 -5.91
C ARG A 422 -25.34 -6.36 -7.03
N LEU A 423 -24.04 -6.41 -6.77
CA LEU A 423 -23.00 -6.14 -7.76
C LEU A 423 -22.53 -7.44 -8.41
N SER A 424 -22.16 -7.37 -9.70
CA SER A 424 -21.53 -8.51 -10.37
C SER A 424 -20.25 -8.92 -9.65
N ARG A 425 -20.05 -10.23 -9.44
CA ARG A 425 -18.82 -10.82 -8.86
C ARG A 425 -17.55 -10.51 -9.67
N HIS A 426 -17.71 -10.07 -10.92
CA HIS A 426 -16.61 -9.65 -11.80
C HIS A 426 -16.40 -8.13 -11.80
N SER A 427 -17.21 -7.35 -11.07
CA SER A 427 -17.08 -5.90 -10.97
C SER A 427 -15.81 -5.50 -10.22
N TYR A 428 -15.03 -4.60 -10.81
CA TYR A 428 -13.87 -3.99 -10.15
C TYR A 428 -14.26 -3.19 -8.89
N GLY A 429 -15.46 -2.58 -8.89
CA GLY A 429 -15.97 -1.83 -7.73
C GLY A 429 -16.27 -2.74 -6.54
N LEU A 430 -16.94 -3.87 -6.77
CA LEU A 430 -17.21 -4.84 -5.70
C LEU A 430 -15.91 -5.38 -5.09
N ARG A 431 -14.92 -5.71 -5.94
CA ARG A 431 -13.60 -6.17 -5.48
C ARG A 431 -12.88 -5.13 -4.63
N LEU A 432 -12.99 -3.85 -4.96
CA LEU A 432 -12.41 -2.77 -4.15
C LEU A 432 -13.10 -2.67 -2.78
N LEU A 433 -14.42 -2.77 -2.71
CA LEU A 433 -15.14 -2.80 -1.43
C LEU A 433 -14.77 -4.02 -0.58
N GLN A 434 -14.62 -5.19 -1.21
CA GLN A 434 -14.12 -6.40 -0.57
C GLN A 434 -12.72 -6.18 0.00
N TYR A 435 -11.83 -5.54 -0.77
CA TYR A 435 -10.48 -5.27 -0.31
C TYR A 435 -10.44 -4.35 0.92
N VAL A 436 -11.26 -3.30 0.93
CA VAL A 436 -11.40 -2.41 2.09
C VAL A 436 -11.88 -3.18 3.32
N ARG A 437 -12.92 -4.01 3.17
CA ARG A 437 -13.47 -4.86 4.24
C ARG A 437 -12.44 -5.88 4.76
N ASP A 438 -11.77 -6.58 3.86
CA ASP A 438 -10.83 -7.63 4.24
C ASP A 438 -9.60 -7.02 4.93
N GLU A 439 -9.19 -5.81 4.54
CA GLU A 439 -8.14 -5.04 5.21
C GLU A 439 -8.57 -4.53 6.59
N SER A 440 -9.82 -4.07 6.77
CA SER A 440 -10.34 -3.73 8.11
C SER A 440 -10.36 -4.93 9.04
N HIS A 441 -10.82 -6.07 8.52
CA HIS A 441 -10.84 -7.32 9.26
C HIS A 441 -9.43 -7.80 9.62
N ARG A 442 -8.48 -7.74 8.67
CA ARG A 442 -7.07 -8.09 8.91
C ARG A 442 -6.44 -7.19 9.97
N PHE A 443 -6.70 -5.88 9.91
CA PHE A 443 -6.15 -4.93 10.87
C PHE A 443 -6.68 -5.14 12.30
N ALA A 444 -7.94 -5.59 12.41
CA ALA A 444 -8.56 -6.02 13.65
C ALA A 444 -7.90 -7.30 14.19
N GLN A 445 -7.83 -8.37 13.40
CA GLN A 445 -7.24 -9.65 13.81
C GLN A 445 -5.78 -9.51 14.29
N HIS A 446 -4.95 -8.72 13.60
CA HIS A 446 -3.56 -8.47 14.01
C HIS A 446 -3.46 -7.90 15.44
N TYR A 447 -4.43 -7.11 15.87
CA TYR A 447 -4.48 -6.56 17.22
C TYR A 447 -4.77 -7.64 18.28
N HIS A 448 -5.66 -8.59 17.97
CA HIS A 448 -5.94 -9.73 18.85
C HIS A 448 -4.69 -10.58 19.11
N HIS A 449 -3.90 -10.84 18.07
CA HIS A 449 -2.64 -11.60 18.22
C HIS A 449 -1.62 -10.86 19.09
N LEU A 450 -1.47 -9.54 18.90
CA LEU A 450 -0.55 -8.72 19.69
C LEU A 450 -0.92 -8.67 21.18
N LEU A 451 -2.22 -8.57 21.49
CA LEU A 451 -2.72 -8.56 22.87
C LEU A 451 -2.60 -9.94 23.54
N ARG A 452 -2.90 -11.03 22.83
CA ARG A 452 -2.68 -12.40 23.34
C ARG A 452 -1.21 -12.63 23.72
N ARG A 453 -0.28 -12.16 22.87
CA ARG A 453 1.15 -12.29 23.15
C ARG A 453 1.56 -11.50 24.40
N LYS A 454 1.00 -10.30 24.61
CA LYS A 454 1.23 -9.53 25.84
C LYS A 454 0.62 -10.16 27.09
N SER A 455 -0.59 -10.74 27.01
CA SER A 455 -1.21 -11.39 28.18
C SER A 455 -0.49 -12.68 28.59
N THR A 456 0.14 -13.39 27.65
CA THR A 456 0.86 -14.65 27.93
C THR A 456 2.28 -14.43 28.47
N PHE A 457 2.90 -13.27 28.22
CA PHE A 457 4.28 -12.94 28.63
C PHE A 457 4.34 -11.73 29.57
N GLY A 458 3.49 -11.68 30.60
CA GLY A 458 3.31 -10.53 31.49
C GLY A 458 4.56 -9.67 31.74
N GLU A 459 4.64 -8.55 31.02
CA GLU A 459 5.50 -7.39 31.22
C GLU A 459 4.65 -6.12 31.18
#